data_AF-A0A2V6Y8Q9-F1
#
_entry.id   AF-A0A2V6Y8Q9-F1
#
_cell.length_a   1.000
_cell.length_b   1.000
_cell.length_c   1.000
_cell.angle_alpha   90.00
_cell.angle_beta   90.00
_cell.angle_gamma   90.00
#
_symmetry.space_group_name_H-M   'P 1'
#
loop_
_entity.id
_entity.type
_entity.pdbx_description
1 polymer ?
#
loop_
_entity_poly.entity_id
_entity_poly.type
_entity_poly.pdbx_seq_one_letter_code
_entity_poly.pdbx_strand_id
1 'polypeptide(L)'
;MVTKERFEQGLTLQQYVDHMSVNRERFVEALDELTIGHADAQILERLGGTRRVLVISEDWCGTCLAHVPFVAKLVEGHANIEMRLFPRDANLDLMDQYLKKGRYRSIPVFAFFDEHMNELARFLETRPS
;
A
#
# COMPACT_ATOMS: atom_id res chain seq x y z
N MET A 1 12.06 2.92 11.93
CA MET A 1 12.63 2.60 10.61
C MET A 1 12.12 1.23 10.21
N VAL A 2 11.65 1.05 8.98
CA VAL A 2 11.15 -0.25 8.51
C VAL A 2 12.34 -1.11 8.07
N THR A 3 12.54 -2.26 8.71
CA THR A 3 13.58 -3.22 8.32
C THR A 3 13.07 -4.17 7.25
N LYS A 4 13.98 -4.86 6.56
CA LYS A 4 13.63 -5.90 5.59
C LYS A 4 12.80 -7.03 6.24
N GLU A 5 13.22 -7.48 7.42
CA GLU A 5 12.49 -8.49 8.20
C GLU A 5 11.07 -8.02 8.53
N ARG A 6 10.90 -6.76 8.95
CA ARG A 6 9.56 -6.22 9.24
C ARG A 6 8.71 -6.12 7.97
N PHE A 7 9.31 -5.78 6.84
CA PHE A 7 8.61 -5.74 5.55
C PHE A 7 8.10 -7.13 5.14
N GLU A 8 8.91 -8.18 5.31
CA GLU A 8 8.57 -9.57 4.96
C GLU A 8 7.43 -10.16 5.81
N GLN A 9 7.14 -9.58 6.99
CA GLN A 9 5.99 -9.94 7.82
C GLN A 9 4.65 -9.49 7.24
N GLY A 10 4.66 -8.60 6.24
CA GLY A 10 3.43 -8.13 5.60
C GLY A 10 2.77 -9.19 4.73
N LEU A 11 1.46 -9.04 4.56
CA LEU A 11 0.66 -9.91 3.71
C LEU A 11 0.94 -9.64 2.24
N THR A 12 0.96 -10.69 1.42
CA THR A 12 0.81 -10.51 -0.03
C THR A 12 -0.60 -10.00 -0.35
N LEU A 13 -0.83 -9.51 -1.58
CA LEU A 13 -2.17 -9.07 -2.00
C LEU A 13 -3.21 -10.18 -1.80
N GLN A 14 -2.89 -11.41 -2.22
CA GLN A 14 -3.78 -12.56 -2.05
C GLN A 14 -4.08 -12.83 -0.58
N GLN A 15 -3.05 -12.89 0.27
CA GLN A 15 -3.22 -13.10 1.71
C GLN A 15 -4.06 -11.99 2.36
N TYR A 16 -3.89 -10.75 1.91
CA TYR A 16 -4.69 -9.63 2.39
C TYR A 16 -6.16 -9.74 1.98
N VAL A 17 -6.46 -10.16 0.74
CA VAL A 17 -7.83 -10.44 0.28
C VAL A 17 -8.46 -11.59 1.08
N ASP A 18 -7.71 -12.64 1.37
CA ASP A 18 -8.18 -13.78 2.16
C ASP A 18 -8.38 -13.42 3.65
N HIS A 19 -7.66 -12.41 4.14
CA HIS A 19 -7.83 -11.87 5.49
C HIS A 19 -9.05 -10.93 5.61
N MET A 20 -9.61 -10.41 4.51
CA MET A 20 -10.74 -9.47 4.56
C MET A 20 -12.02 -10.13 5.09
N SER A 21 -12.75 -9.38 5.90
CA SER A 21 -14.03 -9.80 6.49
C SER A 21 -15.19 -8.84 6.23
N VAL A 22 -14.91 -7.57 5.87
CA VAL A 22 -15.96 -6.54 5.75
C VAL A 22 -16.33 -6.26 4.29
N ASN A 23 -15.38 -5.88 3.44
CA ASN A 23 -15.66 -5.43 2.06
C ASN A 23 -14.87 -6.22 1.01
N ARG A 24 -14.69 -7.53 1.24
CA ARG A 24 -13.89 -8.40 0.36
C ARG A 24 -14.37 -8.36 -1.09
N GLU A 25 -15.66 -8.57 -1.32
CA GLU A 25 -16.25 -8.64 -2.67
C GLU A 25 -16.00 -7.34 -3.43
N ARG A 26 -16.34 -6.20 -2.82
CA ARG A 26 -16.12 -4.87 -3.41
C ARG A 26 -14.65 -4.60 -3.73
N PHE A 27 -13.72 -5.07 -2.90
CA PHE A 27 -12.30 -4.91 -3.16
C PHE A 27 -11.83 -5.75 -4.36
N VAL A 28 -12.31 -6.98 -4.47
CA VAL A 28 -12.02 -7.88 -5.59
C VAL A 28 -12.61 -7.33 -6.89
N GLU A 29 -13.87 -6.87 -6.88
CA GLU A 29 -14.49 -6.20 -8.03
C GLU A 29 -13.66 -5.00 -8.48
N ALA A 30 -13.23 -4.14 -7.54
CA ALA A 30 -12.38 -3.00 -7.86
C ALA A 30 -11.00 -3.40 -8.41
N LEU A 31 -10.43 -4.53 -8.00
CA LEU A 31 -9.21 -5.06 -8.60
C LEU A 31 -9.45 -5.55 -10.03
N ASP A 32 -10.55 -6.24 -10.29
CA ASP A 32 -10.84 -6.85 -11.58
C ASP A 32 -11.23 -5.81 -12.65
N GLU A 33 -11.97 -4.77 -12.26
CA GLU A 33 -12.42 -3.71 -13.17
C GLU A 33 -11.32 -2.68 -13.49
N LEU A 34 -10.35 -2.49 -12.59
CA LEU A 34 -9.39 -1.41 -12.70
C LEU A 34 -8.32 -1.70 -13.76
N THR A 35 -8.27 -0.83 -14.76
CA THR A 35 -7.26 -0.85 -15.82
C THR A 35 -6.31 0.33 -15.64
N ILE A 36 -5.00 0.06 -15.61
CA ILE A 36 -3.95 1.08 -15.52
C ILE A 36 -3.57 1.56 -16.92
N GLY A 37 -3.61 2.87 -17.13
CA GLY A 37 -3.14 3.49 -18.36
C GLY A 37 -1.61 3.42 -18.50
N HIS A 38 -1.10 3.47 -19.74
CA HIS A 38 0.33 3.37 -19.98
C HIS A 38 1.16 4.45 -19.28
N ALA A 39 0.63 5.68 -19.19
CA ALA A 39 1.29 6.78 -18.49
C ALA A 39 1.39 6.56 -16.97
N ASP A 40 0.35 5.95 -16.37
CA ASP A 40 0.33 5.67 -14.93
C ASP A 40 1.30 4.55 -14.57
N ALA A 41 1.41 3.52 -15.43
CA ALA A 41 2.38 2.44 -15.26
C ALA A 41 3.83 2.93 -15.19
N GLN A 42 4.15 4.05 -15.85
CA GLN A 42 5.50 4.65 -15.86
C GLN A 42 5.81 5.49 -14.60
N ILE A 43 4.82 5.77 -13.73
CA ILE A 43 5.04 6.60 -12.53
C ILE A 43 6.08 5.96 -11.60
N LEU A 44 6.05 4.63 -11.44
CA LEU A 44 7.01 3.91 -10.59
C LEU A 44 8.44 3.95 -11.15
N GLU A 45 8.60 4.02 -12.46
CA GLU A 45 9.91 4.18 -13.11
C GLU A 45 10.53 5.54 -12.78
N ARG A 46 9.71 6.60 -12.73
CA ARG A 46 10.15 7.96 -12.36
C ARG A 46 10.59 8.08 -10.91
N LEU A 47 10.03 7.25 -10.02
CA LEU A 47 10.47 7.17 -8.63
C LEU A 47 11.82 6.47 -8.46
N GLY A 48 12.44 6.01 -9.55
CA GLY A 48 13.88 5.76 -9.64
C GLY A 48 14.42 4.74 -8.64
N GLY A 49 14.13 3.46 -8.87
CA GLY A 49 14.70 2.37 -8.06
C GLY A 49 13.79 1.80 -7.00
N THR A 50 12.48 2.11 -7.04
CA THR A 50 11.49 1.41 -6.22
C THR A 50 11.62 -0.11 -6.42
N ARG A 51 11.74 -0.84 -5.32
CA ARG A 51 11.73 -2.31 -5.27
C ARG A 51 10.70 -2.84 -4.28
N ARG A 52 10.24 -2.01 -3.35
CA ARG A 52 9.29 -2.43 -2.32
C ARG A 52 8.25 -1.36 -2.07
N VAL A 53 7.00 -1.79 -1.92
CA VAL A 53 5.87 -0.95 -1.56
C VAL A 53 5.22 -1.51 -0.31
N LEU A 54 5.25 -0.73 0.76
CA LEU A 54 4.55 -1.04 2.00
C LEU A 54 3.21 -0.31 2.00
N VAL A 55 2.15 -1.06 2.25
CA VAL A 55 0.79 -0.53 2.32
C VAL A 55 0.23 -0.73 3.71
N ILE A 56 -0.20 0.34 4.39
CA ILE A 56 -1.00 0.22 5.62
C ILE A 56 -2.44 0.53 5.28
N SER A 57 -3.34 -0.41 5.53
CA SER A 57 -4.71 -0.38 5.04
C SER A 57 -5.64 -1.16 5.97
N GLU A 58 -6.95 -0.96 5.79
CA GLU A 58 -8.00 -1.77 6.39
C GLU A 58 -9.16 -1.94 5.41
N ASP A 59 -9.83 -3.10 5.49
CA ASP A 59 -10.93 -3.47 4.58
C ASP A 59 -12.24 -2.70 4.85
N TRP A 60 -12.40 -2.14 6.04
CA TRP A 60 -13.52 -1.26 6.38
C TRP A 60 -13.33 0.19 5.91
N CYS A 61 -12.13 0.57 5.45
CA CYS A 61 -11.84 1.95 5.05
C CYS A 61 -12.20 2.19 3.58
N GLY A 62 -13.26 2.96 3.34
CA GLY A 62 -13.72 3.28 1.98
C GLY A 62 -12.65 3.90 1.07
N THR A 63 -11.73 4.71 1.62
CA THR A 63 -10.62 5.25 0.83
C THR A 63 -9.56 4.18 0.50
N CYS A 64 -9.34 3.22 1.40
CA CYS A 64 -8.45 2.09 1.12
C CYS A 64 -9.03 1.21 -0.01
N LEU A 65 -10.34 0.95 0.02
CA LEU A 65 -11.02 0.20 -1.04
C LEU A 65 -10.89 0.86 -2.42
N ALA A 66 -10.77 2.18 -2.48
CA ALA A 66 -10.58 2.90 -3.74
C ALA A 66 -9.11 2.93 -4.20
N HIS A 67 -8.16 3.20 -3.29
CA HIS A 67 -6.77 3.49 -3.68
C HIS A 67 -5.86 2.26 -3.69
N VAL A 68 -6.09 1.27 -2.82
CA VAL A 68 -5.22 0.10 -2.72
C VAL A 68 -5.28 -0.77 -3.99
N PRO A 69 -6.44 -1.03 -4.62
CA PRO A 69 -6.50 -1.73 -5.89
C PRO A 69 -5.69 -1.05 -7.01
N PHE A 70 -5.72 0.29 -7.06
CA PHE A 70 -4.94 1.06 -8.02
C PHE A 70 -3.43 0.83 -7.83
N VAL A 71 -2.93 0.91 -6.59
CA VAL A 71 -1.51 0.64 -6.30
C VAL A 71 -1.14 -0.81 -6.57
N ALA A 72 -2.03 -1.76 -6.28
CA ALA A 72 -1.82 -3.17 -6.59
C ALA A 72 -1.63 -3.39 -8.10
N LYS A 73 -2.49 -2.79 -8.93
CA LYS A 73 -2.37 -2.86 -10.40
C LYS A 73 -1.14 -2.13 -10.94
N LEU A 74 -0.74 -1.02 -10.32
CA LEU A 74 0.51 -0.34 -10.67
C LEU A 74 1.71 -1.26 -10.44
N VAL A 75 1.75 -2.00 -9.33
CA VAL A 75 2.86 -2.90 -9.01
C VAL A 75 2.83 -4.18 -9.85
N GLU A 76 1.64 -4.70 -10.20
CA GLU A 76 1.49 -5.90 -11.05
C GLU A 76 2.22 -5.79 -12.39
N GLY A 77 2.31 -4.57 -12.96
CA GLY A 77 3.07 -4.31 -14.17
C GLY A 77 4.60 -4.35 -14.02
N HIS A 78 5.13 -4.51 -12.81
CA HIS A 78 6.56 -4.38 -12.47
C HIS A 78 7.05 -5.59 -11.67
N ALA A 79 7.58 -6.61 -12.36
CA ALA A 79 8.03 -7.87 -11.75
C ALA A 79 9.16 -7.74 -10.71
N ASN A 80 9.83 -6.59 -10.65
CA ASN A 80 10.92 -6.30 -9.70
C ASN A 80 10.45 -5.49 -8.48
N ILE A 81 9.15 -5.22 -8.35
CA ILE A 81 8.58 -4.49 -7.21
C ILE A 81 7.74 -5.45 -6.39
N GLU A 82 8.09 -5.59 -5.11
CA GLU A 82 7.34 -6.37 -4.14
C GLU A 82 6.39 -5.46 -3.36
N MET A 83 5.10 -5.82 -3.27
CA MET A 83 4.13 -5.11 -2.44
C MET A 83 3.72 -5.97 -1.24
N ARG A 84 3.70 -5.35 -0.06
CA ARG A 84 3.25 -5.98 1.20
C ARG A 84 2.24 -5.10 1.92
N LEU A 85 1.16 -5.72 2.40
CA LEU A 85 0.06 -5.06 3.07
C LEU A 85 0.04 -5.38 4.57
N PHE A 86 -0.21 -4.36 5.37
CA PHE A 86 -0.25 -4.42 6.82
C PHE A 86 -1.61 -3.92 7.30
N PRO A 87 -2.44 -4.77 7.92
CA PRO A 87 -3.64 -4.33 8.63
C PRO A 87 -3.23 -3.34 9.72
N ARG A 88 -3.73 -2.10 9.64
CA ARG A 88 -3.40 -1.00 10.54
C ARG A 88 -3.58 -1.38 12.00
N ASP A 89 -4.71 -1.97 12.34
CA ASP A 89 -5.15 -2.20 13.71
C ASP A 89 -4.28 -3.28 14.39
N ALA A 90 -3.69 -4.19 13.61
CA ALA A 90 -2.71 -5.17 14.07
C ALA A 90 -1.24 -4.66 14.04
N ASN A 91 -0.98 -3.52 13.39
CA ASN A 91 0.37 -3.00 13.15
C ASN A 91 0.51 -1.53 13.60
N LEU A 92 0.07 -1.22 14.83
CA LEU A 92 0.10 0.15 15.36
C LEU A 92 1.51 0.71 15.51
N ASP A 93 2.49 -0.13 15.83
CA ASP A 93 3.91 0.24 15.93
C ASP A 93 4.49 0.69 14.57
N LEU A 94 4.03 0.09 13.48
CA LEU A 94 4.34 0.52 12.13
C LEU A 94 3.58 1.79 11.77
N MET A 95 2.28 1.85 12.06
CA MET A 95 1.43 3.01 11.77
C MET A 95 1.90 4.29 12.46
N ASP A 96 2.45 4.18 13.68
CA ASP A 96 2.98 5.32 14.43
C ASP A 96 4.20 5.98 13.77
N GLN A 97 4.85 5.31 12.81
CA GLN A 97 5.91 5.90 11.98
C GLN A 97 5.37 6.75 10.82
N TYR A 98 4.05 6.70 10.56
CA TYR A 98 3.37 7.34 9.44
C TYR A 98 2.23 8.26 9.89
N LEU A 99 2.34 8.85 11.08
CA LEU A 99 1.33 9.77 11.59
C LEU A 99 1.19 11.02 10.72
N LYS A 100 -0.01 11.25 10.19
CA LYS A 100 -0.36 12.51 9.52
C LYS A 100 -0.30 13.65 10.53
N LYS A 101 0.47 14.69 10.21
CA LYS A 101 0.73 15.84 11.10
C LYS A 101 1.22 15.43 12.50
N GLY A 102 1.90 14.28 12.61
CA GLY A 102 2.36 13.74 13.90
C GLY A 102 1.25 13.33 14.86
N ARG A 103 -0.01 13.24 14.41
CA ARG A 103 -1.17 13.02 15.29
C ARG A 103 -2.13 11.94 14.82
N TYR A 104 -2.39 11.84 13.52
CA TYR A 104 -3.48 11.01 13.01
C TYR A 104 -2.97 9.76 12.31
N ARG A 105 -3.51 8.60 12.70
CA ARG A 105 -3.29 7.31 12.05
C ARG A 105 -4.18 7.17 10.80
N SER A 106 -3.93 8.03 9.82
CA SER A 106 -4.67 8.07 8.54
C SER A 106 -4.23 6.93 7.61
N ILE A 107 -5.19 6.27 6.99
CA ILE A 107 -4.98 5.21 6.00
C ILE A 107 -5.81 5.51 4.72
N PRO A 108 -5.34 5.09 3.54
CA PRO A 108 -4.15 4.26 3.33
C PRO A 108 -2.83 5.02 3.51
N VAL A 109 -1.79 4.27 3.83
CA VAL A 109 -0.38 4.70 3.71
C VAL A 109 0.25 3.90 2.58
N PHE A 110 0.97 4.57 1.70
CA PHE A 110 1.85 3.93 0.72
C PHE A 110 3.27 4.44 0.94
N ALA A 111 4.20 3.56 1.27
CA ALA A 111 5.61 3.89 1.42
C ALA A 111 6.43 3.09 0.40
N PHE A 112 7.30 3.80 -0.33
CA PHE A 112 8.08 3.27 -1.45
C PHE A 112 9.55 3.21 -1.05
N PHE A 113 10.18 2.07 -1.27
CA PHE A 113 11.56 1.82 -0.86
C PHE A 113 12.41 1.29 -2.00
N ASP A 114 13.72 1.54 -1.90
CA ASP A 114 14.74 0.88 -2.72
C ASP A 114 15.05 -0.55 -2.25
N GLU A 115 16.08 -1.16 -2.86
CA GLU A 115 16.54 -2.51 -2.52
C GLU A 115 17.15 -2.65 -1.12
N HIS A 116 17.52 -1.54 -0.48
CA HIS A 116 18.14 -1.49 0.84
C HIS A 116 17.19 -1.04 1.95
N MET A 117 15.88 -0.92 1.67
CA MET A 117 14.87 -0.38 2.59
C MET A 117 15.07 1.11 2.92
N ASN A 118 15.76 1.86 2.06
CA ASN A 118 15.72 3.32 2.15
C ASN A 118 14.41 3.82 1.55
N GLU A 119 13.69 4.65 2.30
CA GLU A 119 12.43 5.20 1.83
C GLU A 119 12.69 6.30 0.79
N LEU A 120 12.11 6.12 -0.40
CA LEU A 120 12.20 7.06 -1.52
C LEU A 120 11.06 8.07 -1.49
N ALA A 121 9.86 7.61 -1.14
CA ALA A 121 8.66 8.43 -1.10
C ALA A 121 7.60 7.82 -0.18
N ARG A 122 6.66 8.65 0.26
CA ARG A 122 5.44 8.20 0.94
C ARG A 122 4.22 9.02 0.52
N PHE A 123 3.07 8.36 0.50
CA PHE A 123 1.75 8.96 0.46
C PHE A 123 1.05 8.67 1.79
N LEU A 124 0.49 9.72 2.39
CA LEU A 124 -0.36 9.63 3.58
C LEU A 124 -1.72 10.20 3.21
N GLU A 125 -2.79 9.45 3.48
CA GLU A 125 -4.15 9.88 3.16
C GLU A 125 -4.48 11.30 3.66
N THR A 126 -4.78 12.19 2.72
CA THR A 126 -5.16 13.57 2.98
C THR A 126 -6.65 13.79 2.76
N ARG A 127 -7.51 13.31 3.66
CA ARG A 127 -8.84 13.95 3.77
C ARG A 127 -8.65 15.43 4.09
N PRO A 128 -9.26 16.36 3.33
CA PRO A 128 -9.42 17.74 3.77
C PRO A 128 -10.17 17.69 5.10
N SER A 129 -9.57 18.27 6.13
CA SER A 129 -10.24 18.54 7.39
C SER A 129 -11.24 19.66 7.23
#